data_AF-A0A9P5SU71-F1
#
_entry.id   AF-A0A9P5SU71-F1
#
_cell.length_a   1.000
_cell.length_b   1.000
_cell.length_c   1.000
_cell.angle_alpha   90.00
_cell.angle_beta   90.00
_cell.angle_gamma   90.00
#
_symmetry.space_group_name_H-M   'P 1'
#
loop_
_entity.id
_entity.type
_entity.pdbx_description
1 polymer ?
#
loop_
_entity_poly.entity_id
_entity_poly.type
_entity_poly.pdbx_seq_one_letter_code
_entity_poly.pdbx_strand_id
1 'polypeptide(L)'
;MKFTLLATVVALLAVAAAQSGSADCTLCLQSTIQALPKCAGLDITVGNFNPGESNAYAECLCSSLDGAWVDGCSDDDKCGQDILSFKATYASNIQSAGLICSPVPTFVPSSSFPTK
;
A
#
# COMPACT_ATOMS: atom_id res chain seq x y z
N MET A 1 -14.24 -42.39 -6.15
CA MET A 1 -14.11 -41.19 -6.99
C MET A 1 -13.62 -40.05 -6.10
N LYS A 2 -12.44 -39.51 -6.39
CA LYS A 2 -11.80 -38.40 -5.66
C LYS A 2 -12.48 -37.10 -6.08
N PHE A 3 -12.88 -36.27 -5.13
CA PHE A 3 -13.09 -34.84 -5.36
C PHE A 3 -12.23 -34.07 -4.37
N THR A 4 -11.02 -33.77 -4.81
CA THR A 4 -10.15 -32.77 -4.23
C THR A 4 -10.40 -31.50 -5.03
N LEU A 5 -10.97 -30.48 -4.39
CA LEU A 5 -11.00 -29.12 -4.92
C LEU A 5 -10.58 -28.18 -3.78
N LEU A 6 -9.26 -28.11 -3.59
CA LEU A 6 -8.60 -26.91 -3.09
C LEU A 6 -8.58 -25.91 -4.24
N ALA A 7 -9.23 -24.77 -4.10
CA ALA A 7 -8.86 -23.51 -4.77
C ALA A 7 -9.80 -22.38 -4.31
N THR A 8 -9.67 -21.96 -3.05
CA THR A 8 -10.31 -20.71 -2.56
C THR A 8 -9.23 -19.76 -2.05
N VAL A 9 -8.19 -19.55 -2.86
CA VAL A 9 -7.07 -18.65 -2.51
C VAL A 9 -6.77 -17.71 -3.68
N VAL A 10 -7.76 -16.92 -4.12
CA VAL A 10 -7.54 -15.69 -4.89
C VAL A 10 -8.70 -14.72 -4.60
N ALA A 11 -8.75 -14.16 -3.40
CA ALA A 11 -9.67 -13.07 -3.08
C ALA A 11 -9.09 -12.17 -1.98
N LEU A 12 -7.80 -11.83 -2.07
CA LEU A 12 -7.12 -10.95 -1.10
C LEU A 12 -6.76 -9.56 -1.66
N LEU A 13 -7.24 -9.20 -2.85
CA LEU A 13 -6.99 -7.89 -3.46
C LEU A 13 -8.25 -7.19 -3.97
N ALA A 14 -9.44 -7.67 -3.61
CA ALA A 14 -10.72 -7.05 -3.99
C ALA A 14 -11.22 -5.99 -2.99
N VAL A 15 -10.35 -5.43 -2.14
CA VAL A 15 -10.68 -4.21 -1.36
C VAL A 15 -10.21 -3.00 -2.16
N ALA A 16 -10.72 -2.87 -3.37
CA ALA A 16 -10.48 -1.72 -4.24
C ALA A 16 -11.72 -1.47 -5.10
N ALA A 17 -12.91 -1.40 -4.49
CA ALA A 17 -14.11 -0.80 -5.08
C ALA A 17 -15.32 -0.90 -4.14
N ALA A 18 -15.47 0.05 -3.23
CA ALA A 18 -16.79 0.47 -2.74
C ALA A 18 -16.78 2.00 -2.71
N GLN A 19 -17.04 2.61 -3.87
CA GLN A 19 -18.32 3.24 -4.26
C GLN A 19 -18.40 4.72 -3.87
N SER A 20 -18.21 5.58 -4.87
CA SER A 20 -18.61 7.01 -4.95
C SER A 20 -17.89 8.05 -4.07
N GLY A 21 -16.97 7.65 -3.19
CA GLY A 21 -15.92 8.51 -2.58
C GLY A 21 -14.49 8.09 -2.95
N SER A 22 -14.35 7.10 -3.84
CA SER A 22 -13.09 6.41 -4.09
C SER A 22 -12.06 7.20 -4.92
N ALA A 23 -12.51 8.07 -5.83
CA ALA A 23 -11.60 8.92 -6.60
C ALA A 23 -11.01 10.01 -5.70
N ASP A 24 -11.84 10.68 -4.90
CA ASP A 24 -11.40 11.70 -3.95
C ASP A 24 -10.53 11.11 -2.85
N CYS A 25 -10.83 9.89 -2.40
CA CYS A 25 -9.97 9.18 -1.47
C CYS A 25 -8.60 8.85 -2.08
N THR A 26 -8.58 8.28 -3.30
CA THR A 26 -7.33 7.93 -3.99
C THR A 26 -6.47 9.16 -4.25
N LEU A 27 -7.09 10.26 -4.69
CA LEU A 27 -6.42 11.54 -4.90
C LEU A 27 -5.92 12.15 -3.59
N CYS A 28 -6.69 12.05 -2.51
CA CYS A 28 -6.27 12.51 -1.19
C CYS A 28 -5.04 11.74 -0.73
N LEU A 29 -5.09 10.40 -0.75
CA LEU A 29 -3.98 9.54 -0.34
C LEU A 29 -2.73 9.79 -1.17
N GLN A 30 -2.89 9.96 -2.48
CA GLN A 30 -1.79 10.32 -3.38
C GLN A 30 -1.22 11.70 -3.04
N SER A 31 -2.06 12.69 -2.76
CA SER A 31 -1.59 14.03 -2.39
C SER A 31 -0.87 14.03 -1.03
N THR A 32 -1.39 13.30 -0.04
CA THR A 32 -0.80 13.31 1.31
C THR A 32 0.50 12.51 1.37
N ILE A 33 0.60 11.40 0.63
CA ILE A 33 1.87 10.67 0.53
C ILE A 33 2.93 11.47 -0.25
N GLN A 34 2.55 12.19 -1.32
CA GLN A 34 3.47 13.06 -2.07
C GLN A 34 3.94 14.28 -1.26
N ALA A 35 3.16 14.72 -0.27
CA ALA A 35 3.55 15.81 0.64
C ALA A 35 4.65 15.40 1.64
N LEU A 36 4.94 14.10 1.77
CA LEU A 36 6.05 13.64 2.59
C LEU A 36 7.38 14.10 1.97
N PRO A 37 8.34 14.63 2.76
CA PRO A 37 9.60 15.15 2.22
C PRO A 37 10.41 14.13 1.40
N LYS A 38 10.32 12.84 1.74
CA LYS A 38 11.01 11.75 1.04
C LYS A 38 10.28 11.25 -0.21
N CYS A 39 9.03 11.67 -0.39
CA CYS A 39 8.17 11.30 -1.52
C CYS A 39 8.02 12.45 -2.52
N ALA A 40 8.54 13.64 -2.20
CA ALA A 40 8.45 14.83 -3.03
C ALA A 40 9.11 14.61 -4.39
N GLY A 41 8.35 14.87 -5.47
CA GLY A 41 8.82 14.70 -6.85
C GLY A 41 8.81 13.26 -7.37
N LEU A 42 8.33 12.29 -6.58
CA LEU A 42 8.08 10.94 -7.07
C LEU A 42 6.71 10.88 -7.78
N ASP A 43 6.66 10.17 -8.90
CA ASP A 43 5.41 9.90 -9.62
C ASP A 43 4.65 8.75 -8.95
N ILE A 44 4.08 9.06 -7.79
CA ILE A 44 3.32 8.11 -6.97
C ILE A 44 1.89 8.01 -7.52
N THR A 45 1.50 6.85 -8.03
CA THR A 45 0.11 6.56 -8.41
C THR A 45 -0.44 5.44 -7.53
N VAL A 46 -1.48 5.75 -6.74
CA VAL A 46 -2.17 4.74 -5.93
C VAL A 46 -2.96 3.80 -6.86
N GLY A 47 -2.76 2.48 -6.71
CA GLY A 47 -3.42 1.45 -7.53
C GLY A 47 -2.64 0.96 -8.76
N ASN A 48 -1.62 1.70 -9.22
CA ASN A 48 -0.67 1.25 -10.23
C ASN A 48 0.75 1.18 -9.63
N PHE A 49 0.91 0.25 -8.69
CA PHE A 49 2.06 0.21 -7.79
C PHE A 49 3.09 -0.80 -8.32
N ASN A 50 4.18 -0.31 -8.93
CA ASN A 50 5.36 -1.14 -9.19
C ASN A 50 6.55 -0.62 -8.36
N PRO A 51 6.64 -1.04 -7.10
CA PRO A 51 7.57 -0.43 -6.17
C PRO A 51 8.97 -1.06 -6.27
N GLY A 52 9.10 -2.18 -6.99
CA GLY A 52 10.37 -2.83 -7.33
C GLY A 52 11.24 -2.04 -8.32
N GLU A 53 10.70 -0.99 -8.94
CA GLU A 53 11.41 -0.20 -9.94
C GLU A 53 12.08 1.06 -9.39
N SER A 54 11.90 1.39 -8.10
CA SER A 54 12.45 2.62 -7.52
C SER A 54 12.83 2.50 -6.04
N ASN A 55 14.13 2.58 -5.76
CA ASN A 55 14.63 2.71 -4.38
C ASN A 55 14.15 4.00 -3.71
N ALA A 56 14.01 5.10 -4.46
CA ALA A 56 13.50 6.35 -3.91
C ALA A 56 12.05 6.21 -3.43
N TYR A 57 11.26 5.37 -4.11
CA TYR A 57 9.91 5.02 -3.69
C TYR A 57 9.91 4.14 -2.43
N ALA A 58 10.80 3.16 -2.35
CA ALA A 58 10.99 2.38 -1.13
C ALA A 58 11.40 3.27 0.06
N GLU A 59 12.31 4.22 -0.14
CA GLU A 59 12.71 5.21 0.86
C GLU A 59 11.54 6.08 1.32
N CYS A 60 10.73 6.56 0.36
CA CYS A 60 9.50 7.30 0.62
C CYS A 60 8.57 6.52 1.56
N LEU A 61 8.26 5.26 1.28
CA LEU A 61 7.34 4.46 2.11
C LEU A 61 7.94 4.08 3.46
N CYS A 62 9.24 3.77 3.50
CA CYS A 62 9.96 3.50 4.74
C CYS A 62 10.06 4.73 5.65
N SER A 63 9.90 5.94 5.11
CA SER A 63 9.91 7.18 5.90
C SER A 63 8.68 7.39 6.79
N SER A 64 7.58 6.67 6.53
CA SER A 64 6.35 6.74 7.33
C SER A 64 5.59 5.41 7.31
N LEU A 65 6.17 4.40 7.95
CA LEU A 65 5.51 3.09 8.15
C LEU A 65 4.32 3.18 9.12
N ASP A 66 4.27 4.19 9.98
CA ASP A 66 3.15 4.46 10.88
C ASP A 66 1.85 4.87 10.16
N GLY A 67 1.93 5.15 8.86
CA GLY A 67 0.80 5.58 8.05
C GLY A 67 0.24 6.94 8.49
N ALA A 68 1.02 7.79 9.17
CA ALA A 68 0.52 9.09 9.66
C ALA A 68 0.01 10.00 8.54
N TRP A 69 0.58 9.89 7.33
CA TRP A 69 0.14 10.61 6.14
C TRP A 69 -1.32 10.31 5.73
N VAL A 70 -1.85 9.16 6.16
CA VAL A 70 -3.24 8.76 5.91
C VAL A 70 -4.24 9.64 6.67
N ASP A 71 -3.84 10.20 7.81
CA ASP A 71 -4.73 10.97 8.69
C ASP A 71 -5.31 12.21 8.00
N GLY A 72 -4.59 12.78 7.02
CA GLY A 72 -5.07 13.90 6.21
C GLY A 72 -6.30 13.59 5.33
N CYS A 73 -6.65 12.30 5.22
CA CYS A 73 -7.77 11.79 4.44
C CYS A 73 -8.87 11.14 5.30
N SER A 74 -8.78 11.25 6.64
CA SER A 74 -9.73 10.61 7.58
C SER A 74 -11.10 11.28 7.66
N ASP A 75 -11.28 12.44 7.01
CA ASP A 75 -12.58 13.10 6.92
C ASP A 75 -13.60 12.20 6.19
N ASP A 76 -14.83 12.17 6.70
CA ASP A 76 -15.94 11.36 6.15
C ASP A 76 -16.27 11.72 4.70
N ASP A 77 -16.01 12.96 4.29
CA ASP A 77 -16.21 13.44 2.91
C ASP A 77 -15.09 13.03 1.94
N LYS A 78 -13.98 12.45 2.44
CA LYS A 78 -12.81 12.06 1.63
C LYS A 78 -12.67 10.55 1.52
N CYS A 79 -12.40 9.88 2.64
CA CYS A 79 -12.23 8.43 2.69
C CYS A 79 -13.06 7.75 3.79
N GLY A 80 -13.54 8.51 4.78
CA GLY A 80 -14.31 7.99 5.92
C GLY A 80 -13.59 6.90 6.73
N GLN A 81 -14.38 6.12 7.46
CA GLN A 81 -13.89 5.13 8.44
C GLN A 81 -13.03 4.01 7.83
N ASP A 82 -13.19 3.72 6.54
CA ASP A 82 -12.43 2.66 5.85
C ASP A 82 -10.92 2.96 5.83
N ILE A 83 -10.54 4.24 5.90
CA ILE A 83 -9.12 4.62 5.88
C ILE A 83 -8.39 4.39 7.19
N LEU A 84 -9.10 4.40 8.32
CA LEU A 84 -8.53 4.05 9.62
C LEU A 84 -8.13 2.58 9.66
N SER A 85 -8.92 1.72 9.02
CA SER A 85 -8.62 0.30 8.86
C SER A 85 -7.42 0.08 7.94
N PHE A 86 -7.31 0.86 6.86
CA PHE A 86 -6.12 0.87 6.02
C PHE A 86 -4.87 1.27 6.81
N LYS A 87 -4.91 2.38 7.56
CA LYS A 87 -3.78 2.85 8.38
C LYS A 87 -3.29 1.77 9.35
N ALA A 88 -4.20 1.11 10.05
CA ALA A 88 -3.86 0.07 11.03
C ALA A 88 -3.12 -1.13 10.43
N THR A 89 -3.30 -1.39 9.13
CA THR A 89 -2.70 -2.53 8.42
C THR A 89 -1.63 -2.12 7.40
N TYR A 90 -1.39 -0.82 7.22
CA TYR A 90 -0.51 -0.28 6.18
C TYR A 90 0.90 -0.87 6.26
N ALA A 91 1.57 -0.76 7.42
CA ALA A 91 2.92 -1.26 7.63
C ALA A 91 3.04 -2.76 7.30
N SER A 92 2.13 -3.58 7.83
CA SER A 92 2.14 -5.03 7.63
C SER A 92 1.87 -5.39 6.17
N ASN A 93 1.00 -4.66 5.48
CA ASN A 93 0.65 -4.94 4.10
C ASN A 93 1.82 -4.64 3.16
N ILE A 94 2.48 -3.49 3.30
CA ILE A 94 3.63 -3.12 2.45
C ILE A 94 4.86 -3.99 2.72
N GLN A 95 5.10 -4.39 3.97
CA GLN A 95 6.16 -5.35 4.30
C GLN A 95 5.87 -6.74 3.74
N SER A 96 4.61 -7.21 3.85
CA SER A 96 4.18 -8.49 3.25
C SER A 96 4.22 -8.48 1.72
N ALA A 97 4.12 -7.31 1.10
CA ALA A 97 4.32 -7.11 -0.33
C ALA A 97 5.81 -7.12 -0.73
N GLY A 98 6.73 -7.09 0.23
CA GLY A 98 8.16 -7.19 -0.02
C GLY A 98 8.98 -5.92 0.26
N LEU A 99 8.39 -4.90 0.92
CA LEU A 99 9.16 -3.73 1.34
C LEU A 99 10.13 -4.10 2.47
N ILE A 100 11.42 -3.86 2.24
CA ILE A 100 12.49 -3.97 3.24
C ILE A 100 13.04 -2.57 3.48
N CYS A 101 13.12 -2.13 4.75
CA CYS A 101 13.59 -0.78 5.09
C CYS A 101 15.04 -0.70 5.62
N SER A 102 15.79 -1.81 5.58
CA SER A 102 17.15 -1.86 6.13
C SER A 102 18.05 -2.86 5.37
N PRO A 103 19.34 -2.56 5.17
CA PRO A 103 20.03 -1.28 5.42
C PRO A 103 19.78 -0.24 4.31
N VAL A 104 19.31 -0.68 3.14
CA VAL A 104 18.92 0.17 2.01
C VAL A 104 17.48 -0.18 1.66
N PRO A 105 16.54 0.78 1.66
CA PRO A 105 15.15 0.50 1.32
C PRO A 105 14.99 -0.08 -0.09
N THR A 106 14.26 -1.19 -0.19
CA THR A 106 14.04 -1.90 -1.45
C THR A 106 12.73 -2.66 -1.45
N PHE A 107 12.24 -3.01 -2.63
CA PHE A 107 11.13 -3.94 -2.82
C PHE A 107 11.64 -5.24 -3.42
N VAL A 108 11.51 -6.29 -2.63
CA VAL A 108 11.83 -7.66 -3.05
C VAL A 108 10.54 -8.46 -2.94
N PRO A 109 9.86 -8.79 -4.06
CA PRO A 109 8.58 -9.49 -4.03
C PRO A 109 8.67 -10.76 -3.19
N SER A 110 7.65 -11.04 -2.37
CA SER A 110 7.66 -12.19 -1.44
C SER A 110 7.89 -13.55 -2.12
N SER A 111 7.57 -13.68 -3.40
CA SER A 111 7.83 -14.88 -4.24
C SER A 111 9.31 -15.05 -4.66
N SER A 112 10.14 -14.03 -4.46
CA SER A 112 11.57 -14.03 -4.79
C SER A 112 12.48 -14.28 -3.59
N PHE A 113 11.92 -14.35 -2.38
CA PHE A 113 12.66 -14.86 -1.22
C PHE A 113 12.84 -16.37 -1.36
N PRO A 114 14.06 -16.92 -1.28
CA PRO A 114 14.25 -18.36 -1.21
C PRO A 114 13.56 -18.86 0.06
N THR A 115 12.54 -19.71 -0.10
CA THR A 115 11.96 -20.49 0.99
C THR A 115 13.07 -21.32 1.60
N LYS A 116 13.46 -21.00 2.84
CA LYS A 116 14.38 -21.79 3.63
C LYS A 116 13.70 -23.05 4.16
#